data_AF-A0A6I4USA2-F1
#
_entry.id   AF-A0A6I4USA2-F1
#
_cell.length_a   1.000
_cell.length_b   1.000
_cell.length_c   1.000
_cell.angle_alpha   90.00
_cell.angle_beta   90.00
_cell.angle_gamma   90.00
#
_symmetry.space_group_name_H-M   'P 1'
#
loop_
_entity.id
_entity.type
_entity.pdbx_description
1 polymer ?
#
loop_
_entity_poly.entity_id
_entity_poly.type
_entity_poly.pdbx_seq_one_letter_code
_entity_poly.pdbx_strand_id
1 'polypeptide(L)'
;MASRPIDVIDTGPSFTQADADALNARFAGVEVGTMLRELFAEGSLGRVAVVSSFGTESAVLLHLVAQADPTVPVIFVDTLKMFQETLDYRDTLVSRLGLTNSSVVQPDAAVLAAKDENGLRWSWDPDGCCEIRKVEPLKRAKQGLDAWISGRKAFQSVTRQNLPRFEIEDGRLKINPLGDWTKDDLEAYFQQHDLPRHPLESQAFLSVGCQPCTSPVAPGEDPRAGRWRGWDKTECGIHVPGQTDTKEDELPPGFEPAF
;
A
#
# COMPACT_ATOMS: atom_id res chain seq x y z
N MET A 1 16.23 43.26 -26.55
CA MET A 1 15.57 42.75 -25.32
C MET A 1 15.36 41.26 -25.51
N ALA A 2 16.06 40.41 -24.77
CA ALA A 2 15.82 38.98 -24.82
C ALA A 2 14.48 38.68 -24.12
N SER A 3 13.55 38.02 -24.82
CA SER A 3 12.28 37.58 -24.25
C SER A 3 12.55 36.58 -23.13
N ARG A 4 12.05 36.84 -21.92
CA ARG A 4 12.08 35.84 -20.84
C ARG A 4 11.26 34.63 -21.30
N PRO A 5 11.79 33.41 -21.23
CA PRO A 5 10.99 32.21 -21.49
C PRO A 5 9.83 32.19 -20.50
N ILE A 6 8.65 31.86 -21.01
CA ILE A 6 7.45 31.68 -20.19
C ILE A 6 7.64 30.36 -19.46
N ASP A 7 7.59 30.38 -18.13
CA ASP A 7 7.54 29.16 -17.32
C ASP A 7 6.18 28.50 -17.55
N VAL A 8 6.16 27.47 -18.38
CA VAL A 8 4.98 26.63 -18.58
C VAL A 8 5.02 25.54 -17.52
N ILE A 9 4.13 25.62 -16.54
CA ILE A 9 3.90 24.53 -15.60
C ILE A 9 2.99 23.54 -16.31
N ASP A 10 3.55 22.39 -16.71
CA ASP A 10 2.74 21.27 -17.19
C ASP A 10 2.01 20.63 -15.99
N THR A 11 0.69 20.79 -15.96
CA THR A 11 -0.19 20.19 -14.96
C THR A 11 -0.89 18.93 -15.48
N GLY A 12 -0.46 18.41 -16.63
CA GLY A 12 -0.97 17.16 -17.19
C GLY A 12 -0.67 15.97 -16.27
N PRO A 13 -1.44 14.87 -16.40
CA PRO A 13 -1.12 13.64 -15.67
C PRO A 13 0.22 13.09 -16.15
N SER A 14 1.06 12.62 -15.22
CA SER A 14 2.37 12.04 -15.57
C SER A 14 2.22 10.77 -16.42
N PHE A 15 1.08 10.07 -16.29
CA PHE A 15 0.74 8.88 -17.07
C PHE A 15 -0.73 8.87 -17.48
N THR A 16 -1.01 8.34 -18.66
CA THR A 16 -2.35 8.12 -19.21
C THR A 16 -2.71 6.64 -19.21
N GLN A 17 -4.01 6.33 -19.41
CA GLN A 17 -4.44 4.93 -19.52
C GLN A 17 -3.75 4.20 -20.70
N ALA A 18 -3.48 4.91 -21.80
CA ALA A 18 -2.76 4.34 -22.94
C ALA A 18 -1.33 3.92 -22.58
N ASP A 19 -0.67 4.66 -21.68
CA ASP A 19 0.66 4.30 -21.18
C ASP A 19 0.61 3.03 -20.33
N ALA A 20 -0.38 2.94 -19.43
CA ALA A 20 -0.59 1.73 -18.63
C ALA A 20 -0.91 0.50 -19.51
N ASP A 21 -1.74 0.66 -20.53
CA ASP A 21 -2.09 -0.41 -21.47
C ASP A 21 -0.86 -0.86 -22.28
N ALA A 22 -0.02 0.07 -22.73
CA ALA A 22 1.23 -0.22 -23.42
C ALA A 22 2.21 -0.99 -22.52
N LEU A 23 2.34 -0.60 -21.25
CA LEU A 23 3.17 -1.30 -20.27
C LEU A 23 2.64 -2.70 -19.96
N ASN A 24 1.32 -2.86 -19.81
CA ASN A 24 0.70 -4.18 -19.64
C ASN A 24 0.97 -5.09 -20.84
N ALA A 25 0.88 -4.57 -22.07
CA ALA A 25 1.18 -5.34 -23.28
C ALA A 25 2.67 -5.69 -23.37
N ARG A 26 3.56 -4.74 -23.06
CA ARG A 26 5.01 -4.94 -23.10
C ARG A 26 5.49 -6.01 -22.12
N PHE A 27 4.97 -5.99 -20.89
CA PHE A 27 5.41 -6.88 -19.83
C PHE A 27 4.51 -8.11 -19.64
N ALA A 28 3.63 -8.39 -20.60
CA ALA A 28 2.83 -9.61 -20.61
C ALA A 28 3.74 -10.86 -20.63
N GLY A 29 3.62 -11.71 -19.62
CA GLY A 29 4.42 -12.93 -19.48
C GLY A 29 5.89 -12.71 -19.08
N VAL A 30 6.32 -11.47 -18.85
CA VAL A 30 7.68 -11.17 -18.38
C VAL A 30 7.78 -11.44 -16.88
N GLU A 31 8.89 -12.02 -16.44
CA GLU A 31 9.18 -12.27 -15.02
C GLU A 31 9.30 -10.95 -14.25
N VAL A 32 8.77 -10.91 -13.02
CA VAL A 32 8.60 -9.67 -12.23
C VAL A 32 9.93 -8.98 -11.91
N GLY A 33 10.95 -9.72 -11.49
CA GLY A 33 12.28 -9.17 -11.25
C GLY A 33 12.90 -8.57 -12.50
N THR A 34 12.70 -9.19 -13.66
CA THR A 34 13.14 -8.65 -14.97
C THR A 34 12.40 -7.37 -15.32
N MET A 35 11.08 -7.37 -15.18
CA MET A 35 10.24 -6.18 -15.38
C MET A 35 10.70 -5.01 -14.50
N LEU A 36 10.91 -5.22 -13.20
CA LEU A 36 11.36 -4.16 -12.29
C LEU A 36 12.75 -3.62 -12.65
N ARG A 37 13.70 -4.50 -12.99
CA ARG A 37 15.04 -4.10 -13.43
C ARG A 37 15.00 -3.22 -14.69
N GLU A 38 14.20 -3.60 -15.68
CA GLU A 38 14.04 -2.80 -16.90
C GLU A 38 13.42 -1.44 -16.60
N LEU A 39 12.31 -1.40 -15.86
CA LEU A 39 11.63 -0.15 -15.50
C LEU A 39 12.53 0.83 -14.75
N PHE A 40 13.32 0.34 -13.79
CA PHE A 40 14.23 1.19 -13.02
C PHE A 40 15.43 1.63 -13.86
N ALA A 41 16.02 0.74 -14.67
CA ALA A 41 17.15 1.09 -15.53
C ALA A 41 16.80 2.13 -16.61
N GLU A 42 15.56 2.12 -17.09
CA GLU A 42 15.08 3.09 -18.08
C GLU A 42 14.82 4.49 -17.50
N GLY A 43 14.57 4.59 -16.20
CA GLY A 43 14.15 5.84 -15.57
C GLY A 43 12.80 6.37 -16.08
N SER A 44 12.01 5.54 -16.75
CA SER A 44 10.75 5.91 -17.41
C SER A 44 9.60 6.16 -16.42
N LEU A 45 9.76 5.76 -15.16
CA LEU A 45 8.76 5.90 -14.11
C LEU A 45 8.69 7.30 -13.48
N GLY A 46 9.64 8.20 -13.80
CA GLY A 46 9.78 9.48 -13.12
C GLY A 46 10.05 9.30 -11.63
N ARG A 47 9.37 10.08 -10.77
CA ARG A 47 9.45 9.92 -9.31
C ARG A 47 8.62 8.73 -8.88
N VAL A 48 9.28 7.62 -8.53
CA VAL A 48 8.63 6.38 -8.09
C VAL A 48 8.95 6.07 -6.63
N ALA A 49 7.97 5.50 -5.92
CA ALA A 49 8.18 4.93 -4.60
C ALA A 49 7.39 3.63 -4.41
N VAL A 50 7.88 2.74 -3.55
CA VAL A 50 7.13 1.58 -3.05
C VAL A 50 6.35 1.98 -1.81
N VAL A 51 5.07 1.62 -1.76
CA VAL A 51 4.27 1.75 -0.53
C VAL A 51 4.16 0.38 0.11
N SER A 52 4.63 0.24 1.34
CA SER A 52 4.61 -1.03 2.06
C SER A 52 4.03 -0.86 3.47
N SER A 53 3.17 -1.77 3.88
CA SER A 53 2.72 -1.88 5.28
C SER A 53 3.64 -2.75 6.13
N PHE A 54 4.68 -3.35 5.54
CA PHE A 54 5.54 -4.35 6.20
C PHE A 54 4.74 -5.50 6.83
N GLY A 55 3.67 -5.91 6.16
CA GLY A 55 2.85 -7.06 6.56
C GLY A 55 3.54 -8.40 6.29
N THR A 56 2.82 -9.48 6.57
CA THR A 56 3.28 -10.87 6.48
C THR A 56 3.97 -11.20 5.15
N GLU A 57 3.42 -10.72 4.04
CA GLU A 57 3.94 -11.00 2.70
C GLU A 57 4.79 -9.86 2.11
N SER A 58 5.04 -8.76 2.85
CA SER A 58 5.72 -7.58 2.31
C SER A 58 7.19 -7.84 1.94
N ALA A 59 7.84 -8.81 2.59
CA ALA A 59 9.24 -9.14 2.33
C ALA A 59 9.51 -9.51 0.87
N VAL A 60 8.56 -10.17 0.19
CA VAL A 60 8.72 -10.60 -1.21
C VAL A 60 8.86 -9.40 -2.13
N LEU A 61 7.90 -8.47 -2.09
CA LEU A 61 7.95 -7.27 -2.93
C LEU A 61 9.19 -6.42 -2.62
N LEU A 62 9.49 -6.23 -1.33
CA LEU A 62 10.63 -5.43 -0.91
C LEU A 62 11.95 -6.06 -1.36
N HIS A 63 12.07 -7.38 -1.29
CA HIS A 63 13.25 -8.09 -1.79
C HIS A 63 13.37 -7.96 -3.32
N LEU A 64 12.28 -8.15 -4.08
CA LEU A 64 12.26 -7.96 -5.53
C LEU A 64 12.71 -6.55 -5.93
N VAL A 65 12.20 -5.52 -5.24
CA VAL A 65 12.60 -4.13 -5.47
C VAL A 65 14.07 -3.93 -5.11
N ALA A 66 14.53 -4.40 -3.94
CA ALA A 66 15.92 -4.25 -3.52
C ALA A 66 16.92 -4.93 -4.47
N GLN A 67 16.55 -6.07 -5.06
CA GLN A 67 17.35 -6.75 -6.08
C GLN A 67 17.40 -5.99 -7.42
N ALA A 68 16.38 -5.18 -7.71
CA ALA A 68 16.33 -4.38 -8.94
C ALA A 68 17.02 -3.02 -8.75
N ASP A 69 16.68 -2.31 -7.67
CA ASP A 69 17.32 -1.06 -7.25
C ASP A 69 17.02 -0.78 -5.75
N PRO A 70 18.01 -0.91 -4.85
CA PRO A 70 17.84 -0.68 -3.41
C PRO A 70 17.75 0.81 -3.02
N THR A 71 17.86 1.72 -3.99
CA THR A 71 17.75 3.18 -3.78
C THR A 71 16.33 3.72 -4.00
N VAL A 72 15.45 2.89 -4.56
CA VAL A 72 14.03 3.23 -4.75
C VAL A 72 13.41 3.55 -3.38
N PRO A 73 12.74 4.71 -3.23
CA PRO A 73 12.09 5.09 -1.99
C PRO A 73 11.07 4.05 -1.53
N VAL A 74 11.11 3.68 -0.24
CA VAL A 74 10.09 2.86 0.42
C VAL A 74 9.37 3.70 1.45
N ILE A 75 8.07 3.86 1.27
CA ILE A 75 7.19 4.64 2.13
C ILE A 75 6.40 3.69 3.04
N PHE A 76 6.54 3.91 4.34
CA PHE A 76 5.73 3.27 5.38
C PHE A 76 4.77 4.29 5.99
N VAL A 77 3.48 3.92 6.11
CA VAL A 77 2.51 4.72 6.87
C VAL A 77 2.39 4.14 8.28
N ASP A 78 2.98 4.85 9.24
CA ASP A 78 2.87 4.50 10.65
C ASP A 78 1.59 5.11 11.24
N THR A 79 0.58 4.28 11.41
CA THR A 79 -0.74 4.69 11.92
C THR A 79 -0.73 5.11 13.39
N LEU A 80 0.40 4.94 14.10
CA LEU A 80 0.53 5.04 15.56
C LEU A 80 -0.33 4.03 16.33
N LYS A 81 -0.83 3.01 15.63
CA LYS A 81 -1.61 1.87 16.16
C LYS A 81 -1.05 0.54 15.65
N MET A 82 0.23 0.52 15.26
CA MET A 82 0.92 -0.65 14.74
C MET A 82 1.27 -1.62 15.86
N PHE A 83 1.44 -2.90 15.54
CA PHE A 83 2.13 -3.84 16.42
C PHE A 83 3.62 -3.46 16.52
N GLN A 84 4.21 -3.62 17.69
CA GLN A 84 5.66 -3.41 17.86
C GLN A 84 6.44 -4.40 16.97
N GLU A 85 5.95 -5.63 16.85
CA GLU A 85 6.51 -6.67 15.98
C GLU A 85 6.58 -6.24 14.51
N THR A 86 5.60 -5.46 14.03
CA THR A 86 5.62 -4.92 12.65
C THR A 86 6.65 -3.81 12.49
N LEU A 87 6.86 -2.98 13.51
CA LEU A 87 7.90 -1.94 13.50
C LEU A 87 9.30 -2.58 13.53
N ASP A 88 9.51 -3.58 14.38
CA ASP A 88 10.78 -4.31 14.47
C ASP A 88 11.06 -5.11 13.19
N TYR A 89 10.03 -5.70 12.59
CA TYR A 89 10.13 -6.42 11.32
C TYR A 89 10.44 -5.48 10.15
N ARG A 90 9.88 -4.26 10.14
CA ARG A 90 10.25 -3.21 9.18
C ARG A 90 11.75 -2.94 9.24
N ASP A 91 12.27 -2.67 10.43
CA ASP A 91 13.68 -2.32 10.61
C ASP A 91 14.59 -3.50 10.22
N THR A 92 14.17 -4.72 10.55
CA THR A 92 14.83 -5.96 10.12
C THR A 92 14.90 -6.05 8.59
N LEU A 93 13.78 -5.82 7.89
CA LEU A 93 13.73 -5.89 6.43
C LEU A 93 14.54 -4.77 5.77
N VAL A 94 14.43 -3.54 6.26
CA VAL A 94 15.22 -2.40 5.75
C VAL A 94 16.71 -2.72 5.83
N SER A 95 17.18 -3.19 6.99
CA SER A 95 18.58 -3.55 7.17
C SER A 95 18.99 -4.77 6.36
N ARG A 96 18.21 -5.85 6.37
CA ARG A 96 18.57 -7.12 5.71
C ARG A 96 18.57 -7.03 4.19
N LEU A 97 17.64 -6.24 3.64
CA LEU A 97 17.50 -6.05 2.19
C LEU A 97 18.36 -4.92 1.64
N GLY A 98 19.04 -4.15 2.52
CA GLY A 98 19.89 -3.03 2.10
C GLY A 98 19.11 -1.86 1.51
N LEU A 99 17.85 -1.66 1.93
CA LEU A 99 17.02 -0.55 1.45
C LEU A 99 17.59 0.76 1.99
N THR A 100 18.11 1.60 1.08
CA THR A 100 18.86 2.81 1.47
C THR A 100 17.99 4.05 1.61
N ASN A 101 16.75 3.98 1.14
CA ASN A 101 15.83 5.11 1.09
C ASN A 101 14.46 4.71 1.67
N SER A 102 14.39 4.52 2.98
CA SER A 102 13.13 4.25 3.68
C SER A 102 12.64 5.50 4.42
N SER A 103 11.33 5.74 4.36
CA SER A 103 10.69 6.89 4.99
C SER A 103 9.41 6.47 5.71
N VAL A 104 9.09 7.21 6.77
CA VAL A 104 7.90 6.99 7.59
C VAL A 104 7.02 8.23 7.51
N VAL A 105 5.74 8.02 7.23
CA VAL A 105 4.72 9.07 7.25
C VAL A 105 3.72 8.74 8.35
N GLN A 106 3.51 9.73 9.22
CA GLN A 106 2.57 9.64 10.35
C GLN A 106 1.36 10.56 10.13
N PRO A 107 0.23 10.27 10.80
CA PRO A 107 -0.94 11.14 10.82
C PRO A 107 -0.63 12.53 11.35
N ASP A 108 -1.36 13.54 10.87
CA ASP A 108 -1.26 14.89 11.40
C ASP A 108 -1.73 14.94 12.87
N ALA A 109 -0.86 15.44 13.75
CA ALA A 109 -1.10 15.50 15.18
C ALA A 109 -2.30 16.40 15.55
N ALA A 110 -2.52 17.50 14.82
CA ALA A 110 -3.66 18.39 15.03
C ALA A 110 -4.97 17.71 14.62
N VAL A 111 -4.95 16.94 13.52
CA VAL A 111 -6.11 16.14 13.09
C VAL A 111 -6.43 15.06 14.12
N LEU A 112 -5.42 14.38 14.66
CA LEU A 112 -5.63 13.41 15.73
C LEU A 112 -6.20 14.05 17.00
N ALA A 113 -5.66 15.20 17.44
CA ALA A 113 -6.17 15.91 18.61
C ALA A 113 -7.64 16.34 18.43
N ALA A 114 -8.03 16.75 17.22
CA ALA A 114 -9.40 17.19 16.94
C ALA A 114 -10.39 16.02 16.72
N LYS A 115 -9.95 14.90 16.13
CA LYS A 115 -10.83 13.84 15.63
C LYS A 115 -10.70 12.49 16.36
N ASP A 116 -9.64 12.26 17.13
CA ASP A 116 -9.34 11.01 17.83
C ASP A 116 -8.47 11.25 19.08
N GLU A 117 -8.85 12.24 19.91
CA GLU A 117 -8.07 12.69 21.07
C GLU A 117 -7.69 11.56 22.03
N ASN A 118 -8.63 10.64 22.30
CA ASN A 118 -8.42 9.49 23.18
C ASN A 118 -7.79 8.28 22.47
N GLY A 119 -7.61 8.34 21.15
CA GLY A 119 -7.05 7.24 20.36
C GLY A 119 -7.95 6.00 20.27
N LEU A 120 -9.24 6.12 20.56
CA LEU A 120 -10.22 5.03 20.57
C LEU A 120 -11.19 5.09 19.39
N ARG A 121 -11.03 6.01 18.43
CA ARG A 121 -11.93 6.12 17.26
C ARG A 121 -12.09 4.80 16.52
N TRP A 122 -11.05 3.97 16.46
CA TRP A 122 -11.09 2.64 15.87
C TRP A 122 -12.20 1.73 16.41
N SER A 123 -12.67 1.94 17.65
CA SER A 123 -13.64 1.07 18.32
C SER A 123 -15.09 1.43 18.05
N TRP A 124 -15.36 2.60 17.44
CA TRP A 124 -16.71 3.08 17.17
C TRP A 124 -16.87 3.66 15.75
N ASP A 125 -15.79 4.11 15.13
CA ASP A 125 -15.73 4.56 13.73
C ASP A 125 -14.41 4.10 13.08
N PRO A 126 -14.31 2.81 12.69
CA PRO A 126 -13.10 2.26 12.08
C PRO A 126 -12.80 2.84 10.70
N ASP A 127 -13.77 3.43 10.01
CA ASP A 127 -13.58 4.07 8.70
C ASP A 127 -12.97 5.46 8.87
N GLY A 128 -13.55 6.34 9.69
CA GLY A 128 -12.95 7.63 9.99
C GLY A 128 -11.60 7.50 10.71
N CYS A 129 -11.40 6.45 11.51
CA CYS A 129 -10.07 6.12 12.06
C CYS A 129 -9.07 5.79 10.94
N CYS A 130 -9.46 4.99 9.94
CA CYS A 130 -8.60 4.67 8.79
C CYS A 130 -8.36 5.91 7.92
N GLU A 131 -9.36 6.77 7.75
CA GLU A 131 -9.22 8.00 6.97
C GLU A 131 -8.09 8.87 7.52
N ILE A 132 -8.16 9.24 8.80
CA ILE A 132 -7.19 10.16 9.41
C ILE A 132 -5.83 9.50 9.68
N ARG A 133 -5.79 8.17 9.90
CA ARG A 133 -4.53 7.48 10.26
C ARG A 133 -3.80 6.86 9.08
N LYS A 134 -4.48 6.65 7.96
CA LYS A 134 -3.97 5.78 6.89
C LYS A 134 -4.22 6.35 5.49
N VAL A 135 -5.43 6.80 5.18
CA VAL A 135 -5.78 7.30 3.83
C VAL A 135 -5.16 8.66 3.59
N GLU A 136 -5.43 9.66 4.44
CA GLU A 136 -4.83 11.00 4.30
C GLU A 136 -3.29 10.95 4.31
N PRO A 137 -2.64 10.27 5.28
CA PRO A 137 -1.17 10.27 5.33
C PRO A 137 -0.56 9.64 4.08
N LEU A 138 -1.20 8.60 3.52
CA LEU A 138 -0.76 8.03 2.26
C LEU A 138 -1.01 8.98 1.08
N LYS A 139 -2.19 9.61 1.00
CA LYS A 139 -2.50 10.60 -0.04
C LYS A 139 -1.44 11.70 -0.07
N ARG A 140 -1.05 12.21 1.10
CA ARG A 140 0.05 13.17 1.27
C ARG A 140 1.40 12.59 0.87
N ALA A 141 1.73 11.37 1.30
CA ALA A 141 3.00 10.72 0.95
C ALA A 141 3.15 10.46 -0.56
N LYS A 142 2.03 10.25 -1.27
CA LYS A 142 2.02 10.10 -2.72
C LYS A 142 2.19 11.43 -3.45
N GLN A 143 2.01 12.59 -2.81
CA GLN A 143 2.13 13.89 -3.49
C GLN A 143 3.50 14.04 -4.15
N GLY A 144 3.50 14.45 -5.41
CA GLY A 144 4.73 14.61 -6.18
C GLY A 144 5.38 13.30 -6.65
N LEU A 145 4.76 12.13 -6.49
CA LEU A 145 5.19 10.96 -7.28
C LEU A 145 4.67 11.07 -8.73
N ASP A 146 5.20 10.28 -9.63
CA ASP A 146 4.67 10.05 -10.98
C ASP A 146 4.15 8.60 -11.08
N ALA A 147 4.81 7.68 -10.37
CA ALA A 147 4.41 6.30 -10.22
C ALA A 147 4.51 5.79 -8.77
N TRP A 148 3.79 4.73 -8.43
CA TRP A 148 3.96 4.04 -7.15
C TRP A 148 3.75 2.53 -7.25
N ILE A 149 4.48 1.78 -6.42
CA ILE A 149 4.47 0.32 -6.41
C ILE A 149 3.71 -0.18 -5.18
N SER A 150 2.80 -1.12 -5.42
CA SER A 150 1.88 -1.69 -4.45
C SER A 150 2.11 -3.19 -4.26
N GLY A 151 1.95 -3.66 -3.02
CA GLY A 151 1.99 -5.09 -2.67
C GLY A 151 0.68 -5.86 -2.86
N ARG A 152 -0.31 -5.27 -3.54
CA ARG A 152 -1.62 -5.91 -3.82
C ARG A 152 -1.44 -7.17 -4.68
N LYS A 153 -2.19 -8.22 -4.35
CA LYS A 153 -2.36 -9.43 -5.17
C LYS A 153 -3.83 -9.63 -5.53
N ALA A 154 -4.11 -10.25 -6.68
CA ALA A 154 -5.49 -10.51 -7.10
C ALA A 154 -6.28 -11.39 -6.11
N PHE A 155 -5.64 -12.39 -5.49
CA PHE A 155 -6.32 -13.30 -4.56
C PHE A 155 -6.70 -12.67 -3.21
N GLN A 156 -6.20 -11.47 -2.89
CA GLN A 156 -6.52 -10.75 -1.66
C GLN A 156 -7.74 -9.84 -1.80
N SER A 157 -8.22 -9.63 -3.03
CA SER A 157 -9.42 -8.84 -3.32
C SER A 157 -10.67 -9.72 -3.28
N VAL A 158 -11.74 -9.23 -2.64
CA VAL A 158 -13.07 -9.87 -2.67
C VAL A 158 -13.61 -9.93 -4.10
N THR A 159 -13.26 -8.94 -4.93
CA THR A 159 -13.50 -8.95 -6.38
C THR A 159 -12.35 -9.67 -7.08
N ARG A 160 -12.55 -10.97 -7.37
CA ARG A 160 -11.61 -11.84 -8.09
C ARG A 160 -11.43 -11.47 -9.58
N GLN A 161 -11.22 -10.19 -9.90
CA GLN A 161 -10.89 -9.76 -11.26
C GLN A 161 -9.38 -9.58 -11.38
N ASN A 162 -8.82 -9.97 -12.52
CA ASN A 162 -7.39 -9.83 -12.85
C ASN A 162 -6.91 -8.42 -12.47
N LEU A 163 -6.11 -8.33 -11.41
CA LEU A 163 -5.47 -7.09 -11.02
C LEU A 163 -4.38 -6.80 -12.08
N PRO A 164 -4.53 -5.77 -12.93
CA PRO A 164 -3.51 -5.46 -13.91
C PRO A 164 -2.19 -5.08 -13.22
N ARG A 165 -1.07 -5.42 -13.86
CA ARG A 165 0.26 -5.05 -13.36
C ARG A 165 0.48 -3.54 -13.41
N PHE A 166 -0.16 -2.86 -14.35
CA PHE A 166 -0.14 -1.40 -14.49
C PHE A 166 -1.56 -0.87 -14.57
N GLU A 167 -1.90 0.11 -13.73
CA GLU A 167 -3.18 0.82 -13.75
C GLU A 167 -2.96 2.32 -13.48
N ILE A 168 -3.92 3.16 -13.84
CA ILE A 168 -3.88 4.59 -13.52
C ILE A 168 -4.73 4.86 -12.27
N GLU A 169 -4.16 5.60 -11.33
CA GLU A 169 -4.84 6.10 -10.13
C GLU A 169 -4.50 7.59 -9.96
N ASP A 170 -5.50 8.46 -10.00
CA ASP A 170 -5.33 9.92 -9.84
C ASP A 170 -4.25 10.54 -10.76
N GLY A 171 -4.19 10.08 -12.02
CA GLY A 171 -3.23 10.55 -13.02
C GLY A 171 -1.78 10.05 -12.81
N ARG A 172 -1.60 9.08 -11.91
CA ARG A 172 -0.31 8.44 -11.60
C ARG A 172 -0.33 6.99 -12.04
N LEU A 173 0.84 6.48 -12.41
CA LEU A 173 0.98 5.05 -12.67
C LEU A 173 1.03 4.27 -11.35
N LYS A 174 0.19 3.26 -11.24
CA LYS A 174 0.20 2.30 -10.14
C LYS A 174 0.66 0.96 -10.65
N ILE A 175 1.68 0.43 -10.01
CA ILE A 175 2.33 -0.82 -10.40
C ILE A 175 1.99 -1.87 -9.34
N ASN A 176 1.45 -3.01 -9.77
CA ASN A 176 1.12 -4.17 -8.93
C ASN A 176 1.97 -5.38 -9.37
N PRO A 177 3.27 -5.46 -9.01
CA PRO A 177 4.16 -6.48 -9.54
C PRO A 177 3.74 -7.91 -9.20
N LEU A 178 3.05 -8.09 -8.06
CA LEU A 178 2.56 -9.37 -7.55
C LEU A 178 1.09 -9.63 -7.92
N GLY A 179 0.54 -8.88 -8.89
CA GLY A 179 -0.88 -8.92 -9.20
C GLY A 179 -1.39 -10.31 -9.58
N ASP A 180 -0.58 -11.09 -10.30
CA ASP A 180 -0.85 -12.44 -10.79
C ASP A 180 -0.25 -13.55 -9.92
N TRP A 181 0.47 -13.22 -8.84
CA TRP A 181 1.09 -14.21 -7.97
C TRP A 181 0.06 -14.90 -7.08
N THR A 182 0.23 -16.20 -6.87
CA THR A 182 -0.54 -17.02 -5.93
C THR A 182 0.14 -17.09 -4.56
N LYS A 183 -0.55 -17.67 -3.58
CA LYS A 183 0.03 -17.93 -2.26
C LYS A 183 1.23 -18.89 -2.34
N ASP A 184 1.17 -19.88 -3.23
CA ASP A 184 2.23 -20.86 -3.40
C ASP A 184 3.47 -20.23 -4.03
N ASP A 185 3.30 -19.27 -4.95
CA ASP A 185 4.42 -18.49 -5.53
C ASP A 185 5.13 -17.67 -4.44
N LEU A 186 4.38 -17.02 -3.55
CA LEU A 186 4.95 -16.28 -2.43
C LEU A 186 5.70 -17.21 -1.48
N GLU A 187 5.11 -18.36 -1.13
CA GLU A 187 5.71 -19.35 -0.24
C GLU A 187 7.01 -19.90 -0.82
N ALA A 188 7.01 -20.27 -2.10
CA ALA A 188 8.19 -20.71 -2.82
C ALA A 188 9.29 -19.63 -2.82
N TYR A 189 8.92 -18.36 -3.02
CA TYR A 189 9.87 -17.25 -3.01
C TYR A 189 10.49 -17.03 -1.62
N PHE A 190 9.67 -17.08 -0.56
CA PHE A 190 10.17 -17.00 0.82
C PHE A 190 11.21 -18.09 1.09
N GLN A 191 10.94 -19.34 0.69
CA GLN A 191 11.85 -20.47 0.89
C GLN A 191 13.12 -20.33 0.04
N GLN A 192 12.99 -19.97 -1.23
CA GLN A 192 14.11 -19.83 -2.16
C GLN A 192 15.11 -18.77 -1.72
N HIS A 193 14.62 -17.67 -1.13
CA HIS A 193 15.43 -16.52 -0.75
C HIS A 193 15.69 -16.41 0.77
N ASP A 194 15.29 -17.41 1.55
CA ASP A 194 15.40 -17.43 3.02
C ASP A 194 14.88 -16.14 3.67
N LEU A 195 13.76 -15.61 3.16
CA LEU A 195 13.22 -14.35 3.65
C LEU A 195 12.67 -14.52 5.08
N PRO A 196 12.91 -13.54 5.99
CA PRO A 196 12.41 -13.64 7.35
C PRO A 196 10.88 -13.58 7.31
N ARG A 197 10.20 -14.40 8.12
CA ARG A 197 8.75 -14.33 8.28
C ARG A 197 8.36 -13.23 9.26
N HIS A 198 7.15 -12.70 9.10
CA HIS A 198 6.65 -11.73 10.06
C HIS A 198 6.42 -12.43 11.41
N PRO A 199 6.90 -11.90 12.55
CA PRO A 199 6.87 -12.59 13.84
C PRO A 199 5.46 -13.01 14.31
N LEU A 200 4.43 -12.22 13.96
CA LEU A 200 3.04 -12.53 14.31
C LEU A 200 2.44 -13.73 13.52
N GLU A 201 3.06 -14.18 12.42
CA GLU A 201 2.55 -15.35 11.66
C GLU A 201 2.54 -16.61 12.53
N SER A 202 3.58 -16.81 13.36
CA SER A 202 3.64 -17.97 14.28
C SER A 202 2.60 -17.91 15.40
N GLN A 203 1.93 -16.76 15.57
CA GLN A 203 0.84 -16.53 16.50
C GLN A 203 -0.54 -16.54 15.81
N ALA A 204 -0.61 -17.07 14.58
CA ALA A 204 -1.81 -17.16 13.75
C ALA A 204 -2.39 -15.82 13.27
N PHE A 205 -1.59 -14.74 13.23
CA PHE A 205 -1.97 -13.52 12.53
C PHE A 205 -1.59 -13.59 11.05
N LEU A 206 -2.50 -14.10 10.21
CA LEU A 206 -2.20 -14.35 8.79
C LEU A 206 -2.38 -13.10 7.90
N SER A 207 -3.12 -12.10 8.36
CA SER A 207 -3.22 -10.76 7.74
C SER A 207 -3.02 -9.70 8.82
N VAL A 208 -1.90 -8.98 8.77
CA VAL A 208 -1.52 -8.01 9.81
C VAL A 208 -1.83 -6.58 9.37
N GLY A 209 -2.53 -5.83 10.22
CA GLY A 209 -2.77 -4.39 10.09
C GLY A 209 -2.47 -3.65 11.40
N CYS A 210 -3.33 -2.70 11.76
CA CYS A 210 -3.25 -2.05 13.07
C CYS A 210 -3.61 -3.03 14.19
N GLN A 211 -2.93 -2.94 15.33
CA GLN A 211 -3.11 -3.76 16.51
C GLN A 211 -4.56 -3.88 16.99
N PRO A 212 -5.35 -2.79 17.12
CA PRO A 212 -6.71 -2.91 17.64
C PRO A 212 -7.72 -3.51 16.64
N CYS A 213 -7.36 -3.60 15.36
CA CYS A 213 -8.26 -4.06 14.29
C CYS A 213 -7.79 -5.38 13.65
N THR A 214 -6.89 -6.11 14.32
CA THR A 214 -6.32 -7.35 13.84
C THR A 214 -6.36 -8.39 14.95
N SER A 215 -6.92 -9.56 14.67
CA SER A 215 -6.94 -10.72 15.57
C SER A 215 -6.27 -11.94 14.92
N PRO A 216 -5.85 -12.94 15.70
CA PRO A 216 -5.49 -14.24 15.13
C PRO A 216 -6.72 -14.89 14.48
N VAL A 217 -6.46 -15.87 13.61
CA VAL A 217 -7.47 -16.68 12.94
C VAL A 217 -7.39 -18.14 13.36
N ALA A 218 -8.53 -18.84 13.34
CA ALA A 218 -8.59 -20.27 13.63
C ALA A 218 -8.05 -21.10 12.45
N PRO A 219 -7.60 -22.35 12.67
CA PRO A 219 -7.22 -23.25 11.59
C PRO A 219 -8.35 -23.40 10.56
N GLY A 220 -8.04 -23.15 9.28
CA GLY A 220 -9.00 -23.23 8.17
C GLY A 220 -9.90 -22.00 7.98
N GLU A 221 -9.81 -21.00 8.87
CA GLU A 221 -10.47 -19.71 8.67
C GLU A 221 -9.78 -18.91 7.55
N ASP A 222 -10.54 -18.03 6.89
CA ASP A 222 -9.96 -17.12 5.89
C ASP A 222 -8.83 -16.28 6.51
N PRO A 223 -7.64 -16.18 5.88
CA PRO A 223 -6.51 -15.42 6.42
C PRO A 223 -6.80 -13.95 6.76
N ARG A 224 -7.80 -13.33 6.11
CA ARG A 224 -8.24 -11.96 6.36
C ARG A 224 -9.38 -11.86 7.37
N ALA A 225 -9.98 -12.95 7.83
CA ALA A 225 -11.08 -12.92 8.80
C ALA A 225 -10.70 -12.29 10.15
N GLY A 226 -9.40 -12.24 10.46
CA GLY A 226 -8.87 -11.53 11.62
C GLY A 226 -8.94 -10.00 11.50
N ARG A 227 -9.22 -9.45 10.32
CA ARG A 227 -9.30 -8.00 10.07
C ARG A 227 -10.70 -7.48 10.37
N TRP A 228 -10.80 -6.48 11.24
CA TRP A 228 -12.07 -5.86 11.65
C TRP A 228 -13.13 -6.88 12.09
N ARG A 229 -12.71 -7.94 12.80
CA ARG A 229 -13.63 -8.97 13.32
C ARG A 229 -14.77 -8.30 14.11
N GLY A 230 -16.00 -8.59 13.72
CA GLY A 230 -17.20 -8.00 14.33
C GLY A 230 -17.72 -6.71 13.67
N TRP A 231 -17.09 -6.24 12.59
CA TRP A 231 -17.53 -5.08 11.82
C TRP A 231 -17.98 -5.48 10.40
N ASP A 232 -18.91 -4.72 9.81
CA ASP A 232 -19.26 -4.81 8.39
C ASP A 232 -18.26 -4.05 7.52
N LYS A 233 -16.97 -4.41 7.65
CA LYS A 233 -15.85 -3.76 6.98
C LYS A 233 -14.90 -4.79 6.38
N THR A 234 -14.66 -4.66 5.08
CA THR A 234 -13.86 -5.62 4.31
C THR A 234 -12.52 -5.04 3.82
N GLU A 235 -12.47 -3.73 3.59
CA GLU A 235 -11.30 -3.01 3.08
C GLU A 235 -10.96 -1.76 3.87
N CYS A 236 -9.69 -1.36 3.82
CA CYS A 236 -9.17 -0.26 4.64
C CYS A 236 -9.35 1.15 4.06
N GLY A 237 -9.87 1.30 2.85
CA GLY A 237 -9.99 2.60 2.16
C GLY A 237 -8.83 2.94 1.20
N ILE A 238 -7.62 2.37 1.36
CA ILE A 238 -6.48 2.69 0.47
C ILE A 238 -6.67 2.23 -0.98
N HIS A 239 -7.45 1.16 -1.20
CA HIS A 239 -7.51 0.46 -2.49
C HIS A 239 -8.90 0.50 -3.13
N VAL A 240 -9.75 1.46 -2.76
CA VAL A 240 -11.10 1.58 -3.31
C VAL A 240 -11.02 2.18 -4.71
N PRO A 241 -11.41 1.46 -5.78
CA PRO A 241 -11.44 2.03 -7.12
C PRO A 241 -12.47 3.16 -7.18
N GLY A 242 -12.05 4.35 -7.60
CA GLY A 242 -12.97 5.43 -8.00
C GLY A 242 -13.61 6.26 -6.88
N GLN A 243 -13.00 6.38 -5.69
CA GLN A 243 -13.37 7.48 -4.79
C GLN A 243 -12.84 8.81 -5.33
N THR A 244 -13.58 9.42 -6.26
CA THR A 244 -13.58 10.87 -6.42
C THR A 244 -14.13 11.47 -5.12
N ASP A 245 -13.44 12.48 -4.57
CA ASP A 245 -13.70 13.18 -3.29
C ASP A 245 -15.11 13.83 -3.18
N THR A 246 -16.21 13.07 -3.30
CA THR A 246 -17.59 13.61 -3.21
C THR A 246 -18.41 13.04 -2.06
N LYS A 247 -17.80 12.36 -1.08
CA LYS A 247 -18.50 11.84 0.10
C LYS A 247 -18.08 12.54 1.41
N GLU A 248 -18.02 13.87 1.41
CA GLU A 248 -17.84 14.61 2.67
C GLU A 248 -19.11 14.70 3.53
N ASP A 249 -20.32 14.40 3.02
CA ASP A 249 -21.56 14.76 3.74
C ASP A 249 -22.66 13.67 3.90
N GLU A 250 -22.46 12.42 3.49
CA GLU A 250 -23.49 11.39 3.72
C GLU A 250 -23.09 10.44 4.85
N LEU A 251 -23.60 10.74 6.06
CA LEU A 251 -23.75 9.75 7.12
C LEU A 251 -24.56 8.55 6.57
N PRO A 252 -24.22 7.31 6.97
CA PRO A 252 -24.94 6.13 6.51
C PRO A 252 -26.43 6.22 6.85
N PRO A 253 -27.33 5.67 5.99
CA PRO A 253 -28.77 5.70 6.23
C PRO A 253 -29.10 5.08 7.60
N GLY A 254 -29.68 5.87 8.50
CA GLY A 254 -30.07 5.44 9.84
C GLY A 254 -29.11 5.81 10.97
N PHE A 255 -28.07 6.61 10.71
CA PHE A 255 -27.25 7.19 11.78
C PHE A 255 -27.92 8.43 12.37
N GLU A 256 -28.56 8.30 13.53
CA GLU A 256 -28.99 9.43 14.35
C GLU A 256 -27.95 9.67 15.47
N PRO A 257 -27.25 10.83 15.49
CA PRO A 257 -26.37 11.15 16.61
C PRO A 257 -27.22 11.42 17.86
N ALA A 258 -27.05 10.59 18.88
CA ALA A 258 -27.60 10.86 20.20
C ALA A 258 -26.84 12.04 20.82
N PHE A 259 -27.54 13.15 21.03
CA PHE A 259 -27.08 14.27 21.86
C PHE A 259 -27.31 13.97 23.34
#